data_AF-A0A537BIP8-F1
#
_entry.id   AF-A0A537BIP8-F1
#
_cell.length_a   1.000
_cell.length_b   1.000
_cell.length_c   1.000
_cell.angle_alpha   90.00
_cell.angle_beta   90.00
_cell.angle_gamma   90.00
#
_symmetry.space_group_name_H-M   'P 1'
#
loop_
_entity.id
_entity.type
_entity.pdbx_description
1 polymer ?
#
loop_
_entity_poly.entity_id
_entity_poly.type
_entity_poly.pdbx_seq_one_letter_code
_entity_poly.pdbx_strand_id
1 'polypeptide(L)'
;MPRAIVAAVQLSSVSDVEFDASLTELRQLAKTLGFEVVGKFTQKRAGFDKTAYFGTGKREELKEQILENHAEIILIDHEISPSQAFN
;
A
#
# COMPACT_ATOMS: atom_id res chain seq x y z
N MET A 1 16.15 8.98 -6.91
CA MET A 1 15.36 7.75 -7.08
C MET A 1 13.91 8.11 -6.82
N PRO A 2 12.93 7.65 -7.61
CA PRO A 2 11.54 7.99 -7.35
C PRO A 2 11.11 7.48 -5.97
N ARG A 3 10.42 8.32 -5.22
CA ARG A 3 10.03 8.04 -3.83
C ARG A 3 8.71 7.30 -3.80
N ALA A 4 8.67 6.17 -3.10
CA ALA A 4 7.52 5.28 -3.07
C ALA A 4 7.03 5.01 -1.64
N ILE A 5 5.71 4.93 -1.47
CA ILE A 5 5.08 4.34 -0.29
C ILE A 5 4.59 2.95 -0.66
N VAL A 6 4.89 1.95 0.17
CA VAL A 6 4.23 0.64 0.06
C VAL A 6 2.93 0.67 0.82
N ALA A 7 1.84 0.27 0.18
CA ALA A 7 0.50 0.31 0.74
C ALA A 7 -0.18 -1.06 0.63
N ALA A 8 -0.70 -1.57 1.75
CA ALA A 8 -1.35 -2.89 1.77
C ALA A 8 -2.50 -2.98 2.76
N VAL A 9 -3.48 -3.82 2.45
CA VAL A 9 -4.53 -4.22 3.38
C VAL A 9 -4.22 -5.64 3.86
N GLN A 10 -4.16 -5.81 5.17
CA GLN A 10 -4.09 -7.13 5.78
C GLN A 10 -5.50 -7.65 6.00
N LEU A 11 -5.83 -8.78 5.39
CA LEU A 11 -7.09 -9.47 5.67
C LEU A 11 -7.01 -10.22 6.99
N SER A 12 -8.13 -10.36 7.71
CA SER A 12 -8.20 -11.12 8.96
C SER A 12 -7.81 -12.59 8.82
N SER A 13 -7.85 -13.14 7.60
CA SER A 13 -7.38 -14.50 7.29
C SER A 13 -5.86 -14.61 7.14
N VAL A 14 -5.15 -13.49 7.05
CA VAL A 14 -3.70 -13.42 6.84
C VAL A 14 -3.03 -13.13 8.18
N SER A 15 -2.11 -14.01 8.59
CA SER A 15 -1.36 -13.83 9.83
C SER A 15 -0.43 -12.60 9.76
N ASP A 16 -0.08 -12.03 10.91
CA ASP A 16 0.87 -10.90 10.96
C ASP A 16 2.23 -11.28 10.34
N VAL A 17 2.70 -12.52 10.54
CA VAL A 17 3.96 -13.01 9.98
C VAL A 17 3.90 -13.09 8.45
N GLU A 18 2.80 -13.61 7.89
CA GLU A 18 2.61 -13.71 6.45
C GLU A 18 2.51 -12.32 5.81
N PHE A 19 1.78 -11.42 6.44
CA PHE A 19 1.64 -10.04 5.97
C PHE A 19 2.96 -9.27 5.98
N ASP A 20 3.73 -9.37 7.06
CA ASP A 20 5.04 -8.71 7.16
C ASP A 20 6.06 -9.29 6.18
N ALA A 21 5.99 -10.60 5.88
CA ALA A 21 6.81 -11.23 4.86
C ALA A 21 6.49 -10.68 3.46
N SER A 22 5.21 -10.61 3.10
CA SER A 22 4.75 -10.05 1.82
C SER A 22 5.18 -8.59 1.63
N LEU A 23 4.97 -7.76 2.66
CA LEU A 23 5.42 -6.36 2.63
C LEU A 23 6.94 -6.21 2.54
N THR A 24 7.69 -7.10 3.18
CA THR A 24 9.14 -7.11 3.09
C THR A 24 9.57 -7.43 1.67
N GLU A 25 8.96 -8.43 1.03
CA GLU A 25 9.21 -8.78 -0.36
C GLU A 25 8.91 -7.61 -1.30
N LEU A 26 7.72 -6.98 -1.19
CA LEU A 26 7.35 -5.82 -2.00
C LEU A 26 8.38 -4.68 -1.87
N ARG A 27 8.88 -4.43 -0.67
CA ARG A 27 9.93 -3.42 -0.42
C ARG A 27 11.26 -3.80 -1.08
N GLN A 28 11.65 -5.08 -1.08
CA GLN A 28 12.88 -5.53 -1.77
C GLN A 28 12.75 -5.44 -3.28
N LEU A 29 11.59 -5.80 -3.84
CA LEU A 29 11.29 -5.64 -5.27
C LEU A 29 11.36 -4.16 -5.66
N ALA A 30 10.74 -3.29 -4.86
CA ALA A 30 10.79 -1.84 -5.09
C ALA A 30 12.23 -1.31 -5.14
N LYS A 31 13.06 -1.72 -4.18
CA LYS A 31 14.49 -1.36 -4.14
C LYS A 31 15.24 -1.85 -5.37
N THR A 32 14.96 -3.08 -5.83
CA THR A 32 15.57 -3.67 -7.03
C THR A 32 15.21 -2.88 -8.30
N LEU A 33 14.00 -2.31 -8.35
CA LEU A 33 13.53 -1.46 -9.45
C LEU A 33 14.00 0.01 -9.34
N GLY A 34 14.80 0.35 -8.33
CA GLY A 34 15.37 1.69 -8.15
C GLY A 34 14.44 2.69 -7.44
N PHE A 35 13.41 2.22 -6.75
CA PHE A 35 12.57 3.06 -5.91
C PHE A 35 13.16 3.27 -4.52
N GLU A 36 12.96 4.46 -3.95
CA GLU A 36 13.24 4.75 -2.55
C GLU A 36 11.96 4.53 -1.74
N VAL A 37 11.86 3.46 -0.96
CA VAL A 37 10.67 3.21 -0.12
C VAL A 37 10.73 4.05 1.16
N VAL A 38 9.96 5.13 1.15
CA VAL A 38 9.96 6.21 2.18
C VAL A 38 8.87 6.04 3.23
N GLY A 39 7.92 5.14 3.02
CA GLY A 39 6.86 4.88 3.99
C GLY A 39 6.16 3.56 3.76
N LYS A 40 5.47 3.11 4.81
CA LYS A 40 4.51 2.00 4.79
C LYS A 40 3.15 2.55 5.22
N PHE A 41 2.09 2.17 4.50
CA PHE A 41 0.71 2.50 4.84
C PHE A 41 -0.16 1.24 4.84
N THR A 42 -0.72 0.88 5.99
CA THR A 42 -1.43 -0.40 6.13
C THR A 42 -2.76 -0.29 6.85
N GLN A 43 -3.67 -1.20 6.53
CA GLN A 43 -4.96 -1.33 7.22
C GLN A 43 -5.31 -2.80 7.44
N LYS A 44 -5.81 -3.17 8.62
CA LYS A 44 -6.43 -4.49 8.86
C LYS A 44 -7.93 -4.45 8.48
N ARG A 45 -8.43 -5.45 7.74
CA ARG A 45 -9.85 -5.57 7.35
C ARG A 45 -10.30 -7.03 7.38
N ALA A 46 -11.59 -7.27 7.62
CA ALA A 46 -12.18 -8.61 7.52
C ALA A 46 -12.32 -9.12 6.07
N GLY A 47 -12.34 -8.22 5.10
CA GLY A 47 -12.50 -8.51 3.68
C GLY A 47 -12.28 -7.26 2.83
N PHE A 48 -12.12 -7.46 1.52
CA PHE A 48 -12.02 -6.37 0.56
C PHE A 48 -13.39 -5.78 0.22
N ASP A 49 -13.43 -4.45 0.10
CA ASP A 49 -14.59 -3.75 -0.45
C ASP A 49 -14.47 -3.71 -1.98
N LYS A 50 -15.57 -3.93 -2.69
CA LYS A 50 -15.60 -3.87 -4.15
C LYS A 50 -15.42 -2.46 -4.69
N THR A 51 -15.70 -1.44 -3.89
CA THR A 51 -15.72 -0.03 -4.32
C THR A 51 -14.37 0.65 -4.22
N ALA A 52 -13.60 0.38 -3.15
CA ALA A 52 -12.31 0.99 -2.93
C ALA A 52 -11.38 0.09 -2.09
N TYR A 53 -10.09 0.09 -2.42
CA TYR A 53 -9.07 -0.64 -1.68
C TYR A 53 -8.86 -0.03 -0.29
N PHE A 54 -8.68 1.30 -0.23
CA PHE A 54 -8.76 2.11 0.98
C PHE A 54 -10.02 2.98 0.96
N GLY A 55 -10.75 3.02 2.08
CA GLY A 55 -11.89 3.93 2.24
C GLY A 55 -11.46 5.39 2.22
N THR A 56 -12.42 6.32 2.05
CA THR A 56 -12.15 7.76 1.90
C THR A 56 -11.25 8.34 2.98
N GLY A 57 -11.53 8.11 4.27
CA GLY A 57 -10.68 8.63 5.35
C GLY A 57 -9.24 8.08 5.29
N LYS A 58 -9.07 6.81 4.92
CA LYS A 58 -7.73 6.23 4.73
C LYS A 58 -7.01 6.80 3.51
N ARG A 59 -7.72 7.17 2.45
CA ARG A 59 -7.13 7.87 1.29
C ARG A 59 -6.69 9.29 1.66
N GLU A 60 -7.44 9.98 2.53
CA GLU A 60 -7.03 11.29 3.07
C GLU A 60 -5.76 11.17 3.92
N GLU A 61 -5.69 10.20 4.85
CA GLU A 61 -4.47 9.90 5.61
C GLU A 61 -3.28 9.56 4.70
N LEU A 62 -3.50 8.73 3.67
CA LEU A 62 -2.45 8.37 2.72
C LEU A 62 -1.98 9.60 1.92
N LYS A 63 -2.88 10.52 1.57
CA LYS A 63 -2.53 11.77 0.89
C LYS A 63 -1.64 12.66 1.77
N GLU A 64 -1.94 12.76 3.06
CA GLU A 64 -1.09 13.49 4.01
C GLU A 64 0.30 12.84 4.07
N GLN A 65 0.38 11.52 4.21
CA GLN A 65 1.64 10.80 4.25
C GLN A 65 2.45 10.94 2.95
N ILE A 66 1.79 10.99 1.79
CA ILE A 66 2.41 11.24 0.48
C ILE A 66 3.07 12.62 0.47
N LEU A 67 2.37 13.66 0.95
CA LEU A 67 2.89 15.03 1.00
C LEU A 67 4.07 15.14 1.96
N GLU A 68 3.96 14.57 3.15
CA GLU A 68 5.02 14.57 4.17
C GLU A 68 6.29 13.87 3.70
N ASN A 69 6.14 12.74 3.00
CA ASN A 69 7.26 11.94 2.55
C ASN A 69 7.73 12.30 1.14
N HIS A 70 7.10 13.26 0.47
CA HIS A 70 7.33 13.59 -0.94
C HIS A 70 7.31 12.35 -1.84
N ALA A 71 6.35 11.45 -1.60
CA ALA A 71 6.21 10.24 -2.40
C ALA A 71 5.54 10.57 -3.74
N GLU A 72 6.01 9.93 -4.80
CA GLU A 72 5.48 10.09 -6.16
C GLU A 72 4.72 8.84 -6.60
N ILE A 73 5.00 7.71 -5.94
CA ILE A 73 4.52 6.38 -6.34
C ILE A 73 3.92 5.69 -5.12
N ILE A 74 2.81 4.99 -5.35
CA ILE A 74 2.20 4.07 -4.38
C ILE A 74 2.35 2.66 -4.95
N LEU A 75 3.00 1.77 -4.21
CA LEU A 75 3.14 0.36 -4.56
C LEU A 75 2.12 -0.44 -3.76
N ILE A 76 1.27 -1.20 -4.44
CA ILE A 76 0.20 -1.97 -3.81
C ILE A 76 0.49 -3.47 -3.97
N ASP A 77 0.42 -4.19 -2.86
CA ASP A 77 0.74 -5.63 -2.77
C ASP A 77 -0.33 -6.55 -3.38
N HIS A 78 -1.54 -6.03 -3.55
CA HIS A 78 -2.68 -6.78 -4.10
C HIS A 78 -3.06 -6.24 -5.47
N GLU A 79 -3.53 -7.12 -6.34
CA GLU A 79 -4.21 -6.68 -7.56
C GLU A 79 -5.41 -5.80 -7.18
N ILE A 80 -5.40 -4.58 -7.73
CA ILE A 80 -6.52 -3.67 -7.64
C ILE A 80 -7.32 -3.74 -8.94
N SER A 81 -8.65 -3.74 -8.84
CA SER A 81 -9.48 -3.61 -10.04
C SER A 81 -9.25 -2.24 -10.70
N PRO A 82 -9.54 -2.08 -12.01
CA PRO A 82 -9.47 -0.77 -12.66
C PRO A 82 -10.31 0.31 -11.95
N SER A 83 -11.46 -0.06 -11.38
CA SER A 83 -12.29 0.86 -10.60
C SER A 83 -11.63 1.29 -9.29
N GLN A 84 -10.92 0.38 -8.61
CA GLN A 84 -10.17 0.71 -7.40
C GLN A 84 -8.92 1.54 -7.69
N ALA A 85 -8.29 1.35 -8.85
CA ALA A 85 -7.15 2.16 -9.28
C ALA A 85 -7.57 3.60 -9.64
N PHE A 86 -8.79 3.76 -10.15
CA PHE A 86 -9.33 5.07 -10.51
C PHE A 86 -9.80 5.89 -9.30
N ASN A 87 -10.29 5.22 -8.25
CA ASN A 87 -10.88 5.84 -7.06
C ASN A 87 -9.84 6.12 -5.95
#